data_AF-A0A967SXY2-F1
#
_entry.id   AF-A0A967SXY2-F1
#
_cell.length_a   1.000
_cell.length_b   1.000
_cell.length_c   1.000
_cell.angle_alpha   90.00
_cell.angle_beta   90.00
_cell.angle_gamma   90.00
#
_symmetry.space_group_name_H-M   'P 1'
#
loop_
_entity.id
_entity.type
_entity.pdbx_description
1 polymer ?
#
loop_
_entity_poly.entity_id
_entity_poly.type
_entity_poly.pdbx_seq_one_letter_code
_entity_poly.pdbx_strand_id
1 'polypeptide(L)' 'MVSTEWVDEHKNDDSVRLLEVDVDTSAYEEGHIPGAAGLNWETQLNDNIRRDILTRDQIEELASDLGITR' A
#
# COMPACT_ATOMS: atom_id res chain seq x y z
N MET A 1 -2.71 1.55 15.45
CA MET A 1 -3.23 2.81 14.91
C MET A 1 -2.28 3.92 15.31
N VAL A 2 -1.96 4.82 14.39
CA VAL A 2 -1.07 5.98 14.58
C VAL A 2 -1.84 7.26 14.28
N SER A 3 -1.37 8.42 14.72
CA SER A 3 -1.98 9.71 14.40
C SER A 3 -1.48 10.27 13.07
N THR A 4 -2.16 11.28 12.54
CA THR A 4 -1.71 12.03 11.35
C THR A 4 -0.41 12.77 11.61
N GLU A 5 -0.21 13.29 12.82
CA GLU A 5 1.05 13.93 13.21
C GLU A 5 2.21 12.93 13.21
N TRP A 6 1.99 11.72 13.73
CA TRP A 6 3.01 10.67 13.69
C TRP A 6 3.39 10.32 12.25
N VAL A 7 2.42 10.22 11.34
CA VAL A 7 2.69 9.97 9.91
C VAL A 7 3.51 11.11 9.32
N ASP A 8 3.17 12.37 9.60
CA ASP A 8 3.93 13.52 9.08
C ASP A 8 5.39 13.53 9.58
N GLU A 9 5.59 13.16 10.85
CA GLU A 9 6.91 13.04 11.48
C GLU A 9 7.75 11.88 10.92
N HIS A 10 7.13 10.76 10.54
CA HIS A 10 7.84 9.51 10.18
C HIS A 10 7.77 9.17 8.68
N LYS A 11 7.13 10.00 7.83
CA LYS A 11 6.95 9.72 6.39
C LYS A 11 8.25 9.54 5.59
N ASN A 12 9.39 9.97 6.14
CA ASN A 12 10.71 9.84 5.51
C ASN A 12 11.61 8.80 6.20
N ASP A 13 11.10 8.07 7.20
CA ASP A 13 11.89 7.05 7.88
C ASP A 13 12.06 5.83 6.98
N ASP A 14 13.30 5.40 6.75
CA ASP A 14 13.61 4.22 5.91
C ASP A 14 12.97 2.92 6.43
N SER A 15 12.56 2.90 7.70
CA SER A 15 11.88 1.76 8.34
C SER A 15 10.35 1.80 8.24
N VAL A 16 9.78 2.86 7.65
CA VAL A 16 8.32 3.06 7.52
C VAL A 16 7.95 3.11 6.04
N ARG A 17 6.98 2.28 5.64
CA ARG A 17 6.38 2.35 4.30
C ARG A 17 4.92 2.75 4.40
N LEU A 18 4.57 3.86 3.75
CA LEU A 18 3.18 4.33 3.64
C LEU A 18 2.53 3.72 2.39
N LEU A 19 1.31 3.21 2.57
CA LEU A 19 0.48 2.68 1.49
C LEU A 19 -0.87 3.40 1.52
N GLU A 20 -1.28 3.93 0.37
CA GLU A 20 -2.64 4.43 0.16
C GLU A 20 -3.44 3.35 -0.57
N VAL A 21 -4.59 2.97 -0.01
CA VAL A 21 -5.39 1.84 -0.53
C VAL A 21 -6.80 2.33 -0.81
N ASP A 22 -7.22 2.22 -2.07
CA ASP A 22 -8.57 2.57 -2.51
C ASP A 22 -9.05 1.61 -3.61
N VAL A 23 -10.35 1.55 -3.85
CA VAL A 23 -10.93 0.91 -5.05
C VAL A 23 -10.78 1.82 -6.26
N ASP A 24 -10.89 3.14 -6.07
CA ASP A 24 -10.64 4.16 -7.09
C ASP A 24 -9.34 4.90 -6.77
N THR A 25 -8.29 4.62 -7.54
CA THR A 25 -6.96 5.18 -7.31
C THR A 25 -6.76 6.56 -7.94
N SER A 26 -7.81 7.18 -8.49
CA SER A 26 -7.71 8.54 -9.04
C SER A 26 -7.28 9.57 -7.99
N ALA A 27 -7.72 9.43 -6.74
CA ALA A 27 -7.29 10.29 -5.64
C ALA A 27 -5.78 10.28 -5.43
N TYR A 28 -5.17 9.09 -5.48
CA TYR A 28 -3.71 8.95 -5.40
C TYR A 28 -3.03 9.69 -6.55
N GLU A 29 -3.56 9.61 -7.78
CA GLU A 29 -3.00 10.32 -8.94
C GLU A 29 -3.10 11.84 -8.81
N GLU A 30 -4.18 12.34 -8.20
CA GLU A 30 -4.39 13.77 -7.94
C GLU A 30 -3.46 14.31 -6.84
N GLY A 31 -3.17 13.50 -5.82
CA GLY A 31 -2.21 13.84 -4.79
C GLY A 31 -2.19 12.84 -3.64
N HIS A 32 -0.98 12.48 -3.20
CA HIS A 32 -0.74 11.52 -2.13
C HIS A 32 0.43 11.97 -1.24
N ILE A 33 0.60 11.30 -0.10
CA ILE A 33 1.74 11.54 0.79
C ILE A 33 3.05 11.21 0.05
N PRO A 34 4.06 12.10 0.02
CA PRO A 34 5.33 11.83 -0.65
C PRO A 34 5.96 10.51 -0.20
N GLY A 35 6.34 9.67 -1.17
CA GLY A 35 6.96 8.36 -0.92
C GLY A 35 5.98 7.23 -0.60
N ALA A 36 4.68 7.51 -0.44
CA ALA A 36 3.67 6.47 -0.34
C ALA A 36 3.56 5.67 -1.65
N ALA A 37 3.06 4.44 -1.58
CA ALA A 37 2.64 3.68 -2.75
C ALA A 37 1.12 3.54 -2.78
N GLY A 38 0.53 3.76 -3.96
CA GLY A 38 -0.89 3.55 -4.21
C GLY A 38 -1.17 2.09 -4.54
N LEU A 39 -2.23 1.53 -3.97
CA LEU A 39 -2.72 0.19 -4.22
C LEU A 39 -4.20 0.18 -4.52
N ASN A 40 -4.56 -0.46 -5.62
CA ASN A 40 -5.94 -0.74 -5.94
C ASN A 40 -6.43 -1.99 -5.20
N TRP A 41 -7.46 -1.84 -4.37
CA TRP A 41 -8.03 -2.94 -3.59
C TRP A 41 -8.44 -4.12 -4.47
N GLU A 42 -9.20 -3.87 -5.53
CA GLU A 42 -9.79 -4.94 -6.34
C GLU A 42 -8.76 -5.68 -7.17
N THR A 43 -7.85 -4.96 -7.83
CA THR A 43 -6.95 -5.56 -8.82
C THR A 43 -5.65 -6.07 -8.23
N GLN A 44 -5.19 -5.51 -7.10
CA GLN A 44 -3.89 -5.84 -6.51
C GLN A 44 -3.96 -6.55 -5.16
N LEU A 45 -5.07 -6.44 -4.42
CA LEU A 45 -5.20 -7.07 -3.09
C LEU A 45 -6.19 -8.26 -3.06
N ASN A 46 -6.95 -8.47 -4.13
CA ASN A 46 -7.88 -9.58 -4.28
C ASN A 46 -7.44 -10.58 -5.38
N ASP A 47 -7.89 -11.82 -5.24
CA ASP A 47 -7.86 -12.79 -6.34
C ASP A 47 -8.88 -12.34 -7.40
N ASN A 48 -8.43 -12.11 -8.64
CA ASN A 48 -9.28 -11.59 -9.72
C ASN A 48 -10.22 -12.65 -10.34
N ILE A 49 -10.20 -13.90 -9.85
CA ILE A 49 -11.01 -15.02 -10.32
C ILE A 49 -11.90 -15.55 -9.20
N ARG A 50 -11.32 -15.73 -8.00
CA ARG A 50 -12.02 -16.22 -6.82
C ARG A 50 -12.44 -15.05 -5.95
N ARG A 51 -13.54 -15.19 -5.23
CA ARG A 51 -13.94 -14.22 -4.21
C ARG A 51 -13.10 -14.41 -2.94
N ASP A 52 -11.81 -14.09 -3.05
CA ASP A 52 -10.81 -14.27 -2.00
C ASP A 52 -9.70 -13.20 -2.11
N ILE A 53 -8.83 -13.14 -1.12
CA ILE A 53 -7.64 -12.28 -1.12
C ILE A 53 -6.44 -12.98 -1.76
N LEU A 54 -5.35 -12.24 -1.98
CA LEU A 54 -4.08 -12.80 -2.41
C LEU A 54 -3.58 -13.92 -1.48
N THR A 55 -2.97 -14.94 -2.08
CA THR A 55 -2.25 -15.98 -1.34
C THR A 55 -1.02 -15.41 -0.64
N ARG A 56 -0.46 -16.18 0.30
CA ARG A 56 0.78 -15.82 1.02
C ARG A 56 1.90 -15.41 0.06
N ASP A 57 2.17 -16.24 -0.95
CA ASP A 57 3.29 -16.02 -1.87
C ASP A 57 3.08 -14.76 -2.73
N GLN A 58 1.82 -14.48 -3.12
CA GLN A 58 1.46 -13.27 -3.85
C GLN A 58 1.58 -12.00 -2.99
N ILE A 59 1.23 -12.08 -1.70
CA ILE A 59 1.46 -10.96 -0.77
C ILE A 59 2.96 -10.74 -0.54
N GLU A 60 3.76 -11.81 -0.44
CA GLU A 60 5.22 -11.69 -0.31
C GLU A 60 5.85 -11.03 -1.55
N GLU A 61 5.40 -11.40 -2.75
CA GLU A 61 5.82 -10.78 -4.00
C GLU A 61 5.42 -9.29 -4.04
N LEU A 62 4.14 -8.98 -3.77
CA LEU A 62 3.64 -7.60 -3.71
C LEU A 62 4.41 -6.76 -2.69
N ALA A 63 4.66 -7.30 -1.49
CA ALA A 63 5.41 -6.60 -0.45
C ALA A 63 6.84 -6.30 -0.90
N SER A 64 7.50 -7.28 -1.53
CA SER A 64 8.85 -7.12 -2.08
C SER A 64 8.89 -6.03 -3.16
N ASP A 65 7.93 -6.03 -4.08
CA ASP A 65 7.83 -5.02 -5.15
C ASP A 65 7.59 -3.61 -4.61
N LEU A 66 6.90 -3.49 -3.47
CA LEU A 66 6.68 -2.24 -2.76
C LEU A 66 7.87 -1.81 -1.88
N GLY A 67 8.95 -2.59 -1.85
CA GLY A 67 10.13 -2.33 -1.01
C GLY A 67 9.93 -2.61 0.47
N ILE A 68 8.89 -3.36 0.84
CA ILE A 68 8.62 -3.78 2.22
C ILE A 68 9.54 -4.97 2.51
N THR A 69 10.66 -4.67 3.14
CA THR A 69 11.70 -5.64 3.50
C THR A 69 11.72 -5.86 5.01
N ARG A 70 12.24 -7.02 5.44
CA ARG A 70 12.29 -7.43 6.85
C ARG A 70 13.50 -6.84 7.58
#